data_AF-A0A2V8RG71-F1
#
_entry.id   AF-A0A2V8RG71-F1
#
_cell.length_a   1.000
_cell.length_b   1.000
_cell.length_c   1.000
_cell.angle_alpha   90.00
_cell.angle_beta   90.00
_cell.angle_gamma   90.00
#
_symmetry.space_group_name_H-M   'P 1'
#
loop_
_entity.id
_entity.type
_entity.pdbx_description
1 polymer ?
#
loop_
_entity_poly.entity_id
_entity_poly.type
_entity_poly.pdbx_seq_one_letter_code
_entity_poly.pdbx_strand_id
1 'polypeptide(L)' 'MSATLTTREAAEKLGVTPARVRQLVLAGDLPAEKFGRDLMIKEADLKLVEDRPMGRPPKQKMNGAAPSKRAKKGAKK' A
#
# COMPACT_ATOMS: atom_id res chain seq x y z
N MET A 1 17.59 0.46 21.63
CA MET A 1 18.43 0.45 20.41
C MET A 1 17.51 0.64 19.22
N SER A 2 17.68 1.72 18.45
CA SER A 2 16.85 1.99 17.26
C SER A 2 17.48 1.30 16.05
N ALA A 3 17.03 0.09 15.73
CA ALA A 3 17.42 -0.56 14.48
C ALA A 3 16.73 0.16 13.31
N THR A 4 17.54 0.67 12.38
CA THR A 4 17.09 1.15 11.07
C THR A 4 17.09 -0.02 10.11
N LEU A 5 15.95 -0.26 9.48
CA LEU A 5 15.70 -1.33 8.53
C LEU A 5 15.65 -0.75 7.13
N THR A 6 16.14 -1.53 6.17
CA THR A 6 15.93 -1.24 4.75
C THR A 6 14.47 -1.44 4.37
N THR A 7 14.05 -0.84 3.25
CA THR A 7 12.69 -1.09 2.70
C THR A 7 12.34 -2.56 2.51
N ARG A 8 13.33 -3.43 2.27
CA ARG A 8 13.12 -4.87 2.10
C ARG A 8 12.86 -5.55 3.43
N GLU A 9 13.69 -5.29 4.44
CA GLU A 9 13.52 -5.86 5.78
C GLU A 9 12.22 -5.35 6.43
N ALA A 10 11.90 -4.07 6.25
CA ALA A 10 10.63 -3.49 6.67
C ALA A 10 9.44 -4.20 6.01
N ALA A 11 9.54 -4.51 4.71
CA ALA A 11 8.50 -5.21 3.97
C ALA A 11 8.32 -6.65 4.47
N GLU A 12 9.42 -7.36 4.74
CA GLU A 12 9.40 -8.73 5.28
C GLU A 12 8.76 -8.78 6.67
N LYS A 13 9.06 -7.81 7.55
CA LYS A 13 8.42 -7.71 8.87
C LYS A 13 6.92 -7.39 8.79
N LEU A 14 6.54 -6.49 7.89
CA LEU A 14 5.14 -6.11 7.70
C LEU A 14 4.34 -7.12 6.86
N GLY A 15 4.99 -8.12 6.24
CA GLY A 15 4.35 -9.05 5.32
C GLY A 15 3.82 -8.40 4.04
N VAL A 16 4.38 -7.25 3.63
CA VAL A 16 3.98 -6.51 2.43
C VAL A 16 5.08 -6.50 1.37
N THR A 17 4.79 -5.93 0.21
CA THR A 17 5.81 -5.75 -0.83
C THR A 17 6.67 -4.50 -0.56
N PRO A 18 7.96 -4.47 -0.97
CA PRO A 18 8.80 -3.27 -0.85
C PRO A 18 8.22 -2.06 -1.58
N ALA A 19 7.48 -2.28 -2.68
CA ALA A 19 6.76 -1.23 -3.39
C ALA A 19 5.66 -0.61 -2.51
N ARG A 20 4.94 -1.41 -1.72
CA ARG A 20 3.95 -0.91 -0.76
C ARG A 20 4.59 -0.06 0.31
N VAL A 21 5.74 -0.48 0.85
CA VAL A 21 6.50 0.32 1.82
C VAL A 21 6.89 1.67 1.24
N ARG A 22 7.40 1.71 0.00
CA ARG A 22 7.71 2.98 -0.69
C ARG A 22 6.48 3.87 -0.86
N GLN A 23 5.32 3.29 -1.19
CA GLN A 23 4.08 4.06 -1.29
C GLN A 23 3.67 4.66 0.06
N LEU A 24 3.82 3.92 1.16
CA LEU A 24 3.50 4.42 2.50
C LEU A 24 4.41 5.59 2.90
N VAL A 25 5.69 5.50 2.56
CA VAL A 25 6.63 6.61 2.73
C VAL A 25 6.22 7.82 1.88
N LEU A 26 5.88 7.60 0.61
CA LEU A 26 5.43 8.68 -0.29
C LEU A 26 4.10 9.31 0.15
N ALA A 27 3.21 8.54 0.77
CA ALA A 27 1.97 9.02 1.33
C ALA A 27 2.16 9.80 2.64
N GLY A 28 3.35 9.76 3.25
CA GLY A 28 3.63 10.35 4.56
C GLY A 28 3.09 9.53 5.73
N ASP A 29 2.61 8.31 5.47
CA ASP A 29 2.07 7.40 6.50
C ASP A 29 3.16 6.66 7.27
N LEU A 30 4.36 6.57 6.70
CA LEU A 30 5.51 5.89 7.30
C LEU A 30 6.74 6.81 7.24
N PRO A 31 7.29 7.23 8.41
CA PRO A 31 8.55 7.96 8.46
C PRO A 31 9.68 7.11 7.87
N ALA A 32 10.42 7.68 6.93
CA ALA A 32 11.65 7.10 6.43
C ALA A 32 12.71 8.19 6.23
N GLU A 33 13.96 7.83 6.55
CA GLU A 33 15.14 8.65 6.30
C GLU A 33 15.77 8.21 4.98
N LYS A 34 16.01 9.17 4.08
CA LYS A 34 16.67 8.89 2.82
C LYS A 34 18.18 8.77 3.04
N PHE A 35 18.71 7.57 2.81
CA PHE A 35 20.14 7.30 2.88
C PHE A 35 20.67 6.99 1.47
N GLY A 36 21.13 8.03 0.78
CA GLY A 36 21.58 7.95 -0.61
C GLY A 36 20.44 7.56 -1.57
N ARG A 37 20.52 6.33 -2.12
CA ARG A 37 19.50 5.77 -3.01
C ARG A 37 18.41 4.98 -2.30
N ASP A 38 18.65 4.59 -1.05
CA ASP A 38 17.75 3.75 -0.27
C ASP A 38 16.99 4.56 0.77
N LEU A 39 15.86 3.99 1.20
CA LEU A 39 15.04 4.50 2.31
C LEU A 39 15.28 3.60 3.52
N MET A 40 15.65 4.24 4.63
CA MET A 40 15.85 3.61 5.93
C MET A 40 14.63 3.92 6.81
N ILE A 41 14.04 2.89 7.40
CA ILE A 41 12.83 2.98 8.21
C ILE A 41 13.19 2.52 9.62
N LYS A 42 12.78 3.26 10.65
CA LYS A 42 13.00 2.83 12.03
C LYS A 42 12.03 1.72 12.36
N GLU A 43 12.52 0.69 13.04
CA GLU A 43 11.68 -0.42 13.46
C GLU A 43 10.50 0.01 14.34
N ALA A 44 10.68 1.06 15.16
CA ALA A 44 9.62 1.60 16.00
C ALA A 44 8.43 2.16 15.18
N ASP A 45 8.71 2.70 13.99
CA ASP A 45 7.71 3.34 13.14
C ASP A 45 6.88 2.32 12.35
N LEU A 46 7.34 1.06 12.25
CA LEU A 46 6.58 0.00 11.57
C LEU A 46 5.23 -0.27 12.23
N LYS A 47 5.17 -0.15 13.56
CA LYS A 47 3.94 -0.36 14.35
C LYS A 47 2.81 0.60 13.95
N LEU A 48 3.13 1.78 13.40
CA LEU A 48 2.13 2.75 12.95
C LEU A 48 1.29 2.23 11.78
N VAL A 49 1.80 1.23 11.05
CA VAL A 49 1.20 0.76 9.80
C VAL A 49 0.75 -0.70 9.87
N GLU A 50 1.05 -1.41 10.96
CA GLU A 50 0.66 -2.81 11.19
C GLU A 50 -0.87 -3.00 11.19
N ASP A 51 -1.62 -2.08 11.81
CA ASP A 51 -3.08 -2.22 11.97
C ASP A 51 -3.90 -1.86 10.72
N ARG A 52 -3.28 -1.48 9.60
CA ARG A 52 -4.04 -1.07 8.40
C ARG A 52 -4.58 -2.27 7.63
N PRO A 53 -5.89 -2.30 7.31
CA PRO A 53 -6.44 -3.34 6.46
C PRO A 53 -5.79 -3.31 5.08
N MET A 54 -5.11 -4.39 4.71
CA MET A 54 -4.42 -4.55 3.44
C MET A 54 -5.40 -4.86 2.31
N GLY A 55 -5.80 -3.84 1.53
CA GLY A 55 -6.58 -4.02 0.30
C GLY A 55 -7.50 -2.84 -0.05
N ARG A 56 -8.00 -2.83 -1.29
CA ARG A 56 -9.13 -1.95 -1.66
C ARG A 56 -10.31 -2.35 -0.77
N PRO A 57 -11.00 -1.41 -0.10
CA PRO A 57 -12.20 -1.76 0.65
C PRO A 57 -13.13 -2.56 -0.28
N PRO A 58 -13.62 -3.73 0.16
CA PRO A 58 -14.45 -4.58 -0.67
C PRO A 58 -15.64 -3.76 -1.14
N LYS A 59 -15.95 -3.83 -2.44
CA LYS A 59 -17.12 -3.15 -2.99
C LYS A 59 -18.34 -3.69 -2.26
N GLN A 60 -18.97 -2.85 -1.43
CA GLN A 60 -20.21 -3.17 -0.73
C GLN A 60 -21.17 -3.73 -1.79
N LYS A 61 -21.56 -5.01 -1.66
CA LYS A 61 -22.62 -5.57 -2.50
C LYS A 61 -23.91 -4.88 -2.05
N MET A 62 -24.25 -3.76 -2.69
CA MET A 62 -25.59 -3.20 -2.59
C MET A 62 -26.54 -4.26 -3.16
N ASN A 63 -27.28 -4.94 -2.28
CA ASN A 63 -28.37 -5.81 -2.67
C ASN A 63 -29.46 -4.92 -3.30
N GLY A 64 -29.42 -4.78 -4.63
CA GLY A 64 -30.41 -4.02 -5.39
C GLY A 64 -29.81 -3.34 -6.62
N ALA A 65 -30.01 -3.96 -7.79
CA ALA A 65 -29.75 -3.43 -9.14
C ALA A 65 -28.28 -3.08 -9.49
N ALA A 66 -27.68 -3.93 -10.33
CA ALA A 66 -26.44 -3.61 -11.04
C ALA A 66 -26.67 -2.45 -12.04
N PRO A 67 -25.84 -1.40 -12.07
CA PRO A 67 -25.80 -0.53 -13.24
C PRO A 67 -25.02 -1.26 -14.34
N SER A 68 -25.73 -1.74 -15.36
CA SER A 68 -25.12 -2.20 -16.61
C SER A 68 -24.39 -1.03 -17.27
N LYS A 69 -23.07 -1.08 -17.32
CA LYS A 69 -22.26 -0.14 -18.13
C LYS A 69 -21.21 -0.87 -18.94
N ARG A 70 -21.69 -1.72 -19.86
CA ARG A 70 -21.03 -2.04 -21.14
C ARG A 70 -22.08 -2.29 -22.23
N ALA A 71 -23.00 -1.35 -22.38
CA ALA A 71 -23.64 -1.09 -23.67
C ALA A 71 -22.95 0.14 -24.27
N LYS A 72 -22.62 0.07 -25.57
CA LYS A 72 -22.00 1.09 -26.43
C LYS A 72 -20.46 1.15 -26.39
N LYS A 73 -19.82 0.46 -27.35
CA LYS A 73 -19.08 1.08 -28.49
C LYS A 73 -18.39 -0.01 -29.32
N GLY A 74 -18.78 -0.18 -30.59
CA GLY A 74 -17.99 -0.99 -31.53
C GLY A 74 -18.73 -1.84 -32.57
N ALA A 75 -19.91 -1.43 -33.05
CA ALA A 75 -20.32 -1.86 -34.39
C ALA A 75 -19.46 -1.09 -35.40
N LYS A 76 -18.58 -1.78 -36.14
CA LYS A 76 -18.08 -1.27 -37.42
C LYS A 76 -17.71 -2.44 -38.34
N LYS A 77 -18.63 -2.61 -39.31
CA LYS A 77 -18.55 -3.11 -40.69
C LYS A 77 -17.36 -3.97 -41.11
#